data_AF-A0A847Z5R1-F1
#
_entry.id   AF-A0A847Z5R1-F1
#
_cell.length_a   1.000
_cell.length_b   1.000
_cell.length_c   1.000
_cell.angle_alpha   90.00
_cell.angle_beta   90.00
_cell.angle_gamma   90.00
#
_symmetry.space_group_name_H-M   'P 1'
#
loop_
_entity.id
_entity.type
_entity.pdbx_description
1 polymer ?
#
loop_
_entity_poly.entity_id
_entity_poly.type
_entity_poly.pdbx_seq_one_letter_code
_entity_poly.pdbx_strand_id
1 'polypeptide(L)'
;MYWGIIELIKNIIFFIGRIENVSSFPEQLSKEEEEMYIERLLTGDIEAKQKLIIHNLRLVAHIAKKYSNTPIDNEDIVSIGTIGLIKAVESFNGT
;
A
#
# COMPACT_ATOMS: atom_id res chain seq x y z
N MET A 1 -15.48 -10.67 -10.64
CA MET A 1 -15.31 -9.21 -10.44
C MET A 1 -15.07 -8.83 -8.98
N TYR A 2 -15.90 -9.27 -8.02
CA TYR A 2 -15.70 -8.99 -6.58
C TYR A 2 -14.52 -9.72 -5.92
N TRP A 3 -14.04 -10.81 -6.53
CA TRP A 3 -12.98 -11.65 -5.96
C TRP A 3 -11.66 -10.90 -5.74
N GLY A 4 -11.23 -10.06 -6.68
CA GLY A 4 -9.99 -9.27 -6.53
C GLY A 4 -10.08 -8.19 -5.44
N ILE A 5 -11.28 -7.65 -5.20
CA ILE A 5 -11.53 -6.70 -4.12
C ILE A 5 -11.55 -7.43 -2.77
N ILE A 6 -12.13 -8.64 -2.72
CA ILE A 6 -12.13 -9.49 -1.52
C ILE A 6 -10.69 -9.88 -1.14
N GLU A 7 -9.86 -10.27 -2.10
CA GLU A 7 -8.45 -10.59 -1.84
C GLU A 7 -7.66 -9.36 -1.41
N LEU A 8 -7.94 -8.18 -1.98
CA LEU A 8 -7.36 -6.92 -1.52
C LEU A 8 -7.75 -6.60 -0.06
N ILE A 9 -9.03 -6.72 0.28
CA ILE A 9 -9.53 -6.48 1.63
C ILE A 9 -8.95 -7.49 2.62
N LYS A 10 -8.86 -8.77 2.24
CA LYS A 10 -8.20 -9.80 3.07
C LYS A 10 -6.73 -9.48 3.31
N ASN A 11 -6.01 -9.05 2.29
CA ASN A 11 -4.61 -8.66 2.41
C ASN A 11 -4.44 -7.42 3.31
N ILE A 12 -5.35 -6.45 3.23
CA ILE A 12 -5.37 -5.27 4.10
C ILE A 12 -5.66 -5.66 5.55
N ILE A 13 -6.67 -6.48 5.81
CA ILE A 13 -7.03 -6.93 7.18
C ILE A 13 -5.91 -7.78 7.79
N PHE A 14 -5.35 -8.71 7.01
CA PHE A 14 -4.21 -9.52 7.43
C PHE A 14 -3.00 -8.65 7.78
N PHE A 15 -2.79 -7.57 7.03
CA PHE A 15 -1.71 -6.64 7.26
C PHE A 15 -1.93 -5.76 8.50
N ILE A 16 -3.15 -5.27 8.74
CA ILE A 16 -3.52 -4.52 9.95
C ILE A 16 -3.22 -5.36 11.20
N GLY A 17 -3.59 -6.65 11.19
CA GLY A 17 -3.25 -7.58 12.28
C GLY A 17 -1.74 -7.85 12.47
N ARG A 18 -0.90 -7.45 11.51
CA ARG A 18 0.58 -7.58 11.59
C ARG A 18 1.28 -6.27 11.98
N ILE A 19 0.58 -5.17 12.17
CA ILE A 19 1.21 -3.89 12.54
C ILE A 19 1.78 -3.96 13.98
N GLU A 20 1.22 -4.79 14.86
CA GLU A 20 1.83 -5.13 16.15
C GLU A 20 3.14 -5.93 16.02
N ASN A 21 3.39 -6.59 14.89
CA ASN A 21 4.57 -7.39 14.57
C ASN A 21 5.16 -6.97 13.21
N VAL A 22 5.87 -5.84 13.21
CA VAL A 22 6.57 -5.13 12.10
C VAL A 22 7.42 -6.00 11.16
N SER A 23 7.57 -7.30 11.43
CA SER A 23 8.53 -8.21 10.80
C SER A 23 8.11 -8.86 9.48
N SER A 24 6.97 -8.50 8.86
CA SER A 24 6.54 -9.22 7.65
C SER A 24 5.71 -8.39 6.67
N PHE A 25 6.29 -7.25 6.28
CA PHE A 25 5.92 -6.62 5.02
C PHE A 25 6.40 -7.49 3.85
N PRO A 26 5.70 -7.49 2.71
CA PRO A 26 6.13 -8.18 1.51
C PRO A 26 7.52 -7.68 1.04
N GLU A 27 8.15 -8.52 0.23
CA GLU A 27 9.45 -8.25 -0.36
C GLU A 27 9.43 -6.96 -1.18
N GLN A 28 10.54 -6.22 -1.13
CA GLN A 28 10.67 -4.99 -1.90
C GLN A 28 10.84 -5.37 -3.37
N LEU A 29 10.12 -4.67 -4.25
CA LEU A 29 10.34 -4.75 -5.69
C LEU A 29 11.76 -4.23 -5.99
N SER A 30 12.44 -4.86 -6.94
CA SER A 30 13.64 -4.26 -7.51
C SER A 30 13.27 -3.00 -8.30
N LYS A 31 14.27 -2.16 -8.63
CA LYS A 31 14.01 -0.97 -9.45
C LYS A 31 13.42 -1.32 -10.81
N GLU A 32 13.93 -2.40 -11.41
CA GLU A 32 13.48 -2.89 -12.71
C GLU A 32 12.03 -3.41 -12.64
N GLU A 33 11.67 -4.11 -11.57
CA GLU A 33 10.29 -4.54 -11.34
C GLU A 33 9.36 -3.36 -11.10
N GLU A 34 9.80 -2.36 -10.32
CA GLU A 34 9.03 -1.15 -10.04
C GLU A 34 8.73 -0.39 -11.33
N GLU A 35 9.73 -0.17 -12.18
CA GLU A 35 9.57 0.45 -13.51
C GLU A 35 8.57 -0.34 -14.38
N MET A 36 8.71 -1.67 -14.44
CA MET A 36 7.78 -2.53 -15.18
C MET A 36 6.33 -2.40 -14.67
N TYR A 37 6.12 -2.39 -13.35
CA TYR A 37 4.77 -2.23 -12.80
C TYR A 37 4.24 -0.80 -12.99
N ILE A 38 5.09 0.22 -13.01
CA ILE A 38 4.70 1.59 -13.34
C ILE A 38 4.22 1.68 -14.79
N GLU A 39 4.95 1.11 -15.74
CA GLU A 39 4.51 1.06 -17.15
C GLU A 39 3.16 0.36 -17.30
N ARG A 40 3.00 -0.80 -16.63
CA ARG A 40 1.73 -1.54 -16.62
C ARG A 40 0.60 -0.74 -15.98
N LEU A 41 0.87 -0.01 -14.88
CA LEU A 41 -0.10 0.87 -14.24
C LEU A 41 -0.63 1.93 -15.22
N LEU A 42 0.24 2.54 -16.02
CA LEU A 42 -0.15 3.55 -17.03
C LEU A 42 -1.04 2.97 -18.13
N THR A 43 -0.97 1.67 -18.37
CA THR A 43 -1.89 0.95 -19.29
C THR A 43 -3.21 0.54 -18.64
N GLY A 44 -3.42 0.87 -17.36
CA GLY A 44 -4.64 0.53 -16.61
C GLY A 44 -4.62 -0.85 -15.97
N ASP A 45 -3.45 -1.48 -15.82
CA ASP A 45 -3.31 -2.81 -15.22
C ASP A 45 -3.62 -2.78 -13.72
N ILE A 46 -4.69 -3.49 -13.34
CA ILE A 46 -5.18 -3.60 -11.97
C ILE A 46 -4.20 -4.36 -11.07
N GLU A 47 -3.52 -5.39 -11.60
CA GLU A 47 -2.54 -6.16 -10.85
C GLU A 47 -1.32 -5.30 -10.54
N ALA A 48 -0.87 -4.51 -11.51
CA ALA A 48 0.24 -3.57 -11.32
C ALA A 48 -0.09 -2.51 -10.26
N LYS A 49 -1.30 -1.97 -10.31
CA LYS A 49 -1.83 -1.08 -9.26
C LYS A 49 -1.79 -1.71 -7.88
N GLN A 50 -2.27 -2.95 -7.74
CA GLN A 50 -2.25 -3.67 -6.47
C GLN A 50 -0.83 -3.92 -5.98
N LYS A 51 0.08 -4.32 -6.87
CA LYS A 51 1.50 -4.54 -6.55
C LYS A 51 2.17 -3.27 -6.05
N LEU A 52 1.96 -2.14 -6.71
CA LEU A 52 2.53 -0.84 -6.31
C LEU A 52 1.97 -0.34 -4.98
N ILE A 53 0.67 -0.51 -4.73
CA ILE A 53 0.06 -0.19 -3.43
C ILE A 53 0.72 -1.04 -2.33
N ILE A 54 0.75 -2.36 -2.50
CA ILE A 54 1.27 -3.29 -1.51
C ILE A 54 2.76 -3.04 -1.22
N HIS A 55 3.54 -2.80 -2.27
CA HIS A 55 4.96 -2.46 -2.16
C HIS A 55 5.18 -1.22 -1.28
N ASN A 56 4.35 -0.19 -1.45
CA ASN A 56 4.47 1.08 -0.75
C ASN A 56 3.77 1.12 0.63
N LEU A 57 3.04 0.08 1.05
CA LEU A 57 2.40 0.05 2.37
C LEU A 57 3.40 0.15 3.54
N ARG A 58 4.65 -0.31 3.35
CA ARG A 58 5.72 -0.16 4.36
C ARG A 58 6.02 1.32 4.65
N LEU A 59 5.93 2.18 3.64
CA LEU A 59 6.10 3.62 3.80
C LEU A 59 5.01 4.21 4.69
N VAL A 60 3.76 3.77 4.52
CA VAL A 60 2.63 4.20 5.36
C VAL A 60 2.89 3.85 6.83
N ALA A 61 3.27 2.61 7.12
CA ALA A 61 3.58 2.18 8.49
C ALA A 61 4.75 2.96 9.10
N HIS A 62 5.80 3.23 8.31
CA HIS A 62 6.95 4.02 8.75
C HIS A 62 6.57 5.47 9.06
N ILE A 63 5.72 6.09 8.22
CA ILE A 63 5.22 7.44 8.44
C ILE A 63 4.30 7.47 9.66
N ALA A 64 3.36 6.53 9.79
CA ALA A 64 2.44 6.45 10.92
C ALA A 64 3.15 6.37 12.27
N LYS A 65 4.27 5.62 12.33
CA LYS A 65 5.11 5.55 13.53
C LYS A 65 5.70 6.90 13.95
N LYS A 66 5.97 7.82 13.01
CA LYS A 66 6.44 9.18 13.33
C LYS A 66 5.34 10.04 13.98
N TYR A 67 4.08 9.72 13.74
CA TYR A 67 2.92 10.40 14.30
C TYR A 67 2.32 9.68 15.52
N SER A 68 3.00 8.67 16.08
CA SER A 68 2.51 7.90 17.23
C SER A 68 2.37 8.70 18.53
N ASN A 69 2.99 9.89 18.61
CA ASN A 69 2.89 10.79 19.77
C ASN A 69 1.72 11.78 19.66
N THR A 70 0.86 11.64 18.65
CA THR A 70 -0.36 12.44 18.51
C THR A 70 -1.51 11.79 19.29
N PRO A 71 -2.57 12.54 19.65
CA PRO A 71 -3.76 11.96 20.27
C PRO A 71 -4.62 11.11 19.31
N ILE A 72 -4.19 10.95 18.06
CA ILE A 72 -4.90 10.16 17.04
C ILE A 72 -4.42 8.71 17.15
N ASP A 73 -5.35 7.76 17.02
CA ASP A 73 -5.02 6.34 17.03
C ASP A 73 -4.03 6.01 15.91
N ASN A 74 -3.06 5.14 16.19
CA ASN A 74 -2.11 4.68 15.18
C ASN A 74 -2.83 3.97 14.02
N GLU A 75 -3.87 3.21 14.33
CA GLU A 75 -4.70 2.51 13.34
C GLU A 75 -5.41 3.50 12.40
N ASP A 76 -5.89 4.63 12.93
CA ASP A 76 -6.51 5.69 12.13
C ASP A 76 -5.50 6.35 11.20
N ILE A 77 -4.28 6.64 11.70
CA ILE A 77 -3.21 7.24 10.89
C ILE A 77 -2.81 6.30 9.75
N VAL A 78 -2.66 5.00 10.04
CA VAL A 78 -2.37 3.99 9.01
C VAL A 78 -3.51 3.94 7.99
N SER A 79 -4.76 3.90 8.43
CA SER A 79 -5.93 3.83 7.54
C SER A 79 -6.00 5.04 6.60
N ILE A 80 -5.84 6.26 7.14
CA ILE A 80 -5.79 7.50 6.36
C ILE A 80 -4.62 7.47 5.38
N GLY A 81 -3.44 7.05 5.84
CA GLY A 81 -2.24 6.94 5.00
C GLY A 81 -2.42 5.94 3.86
N THR A 82 -3.06 4.80 4.10
CA THR A 82 -3.37 3.79 3.08
C THR A 82 -4.36 4.32 2.05
N ILE A 83 -5.40 5.06 2.47
CA ILE A 83 -6.33 5.72 1.54
C ILE A 83 -5.58 6.75 0.67
N GLY A 84 -4.69 7.53 1.27
CA GLY A 84 -3.84 8.47 0.56
C GLY A 84 -2.94 7.79 -0.47
N LEU A 85 -2.32 6.67 -0.10
CA LEU A 85 -1.49 5.86 -0.99
C LEU A 85 -2.30 5.32 -2.18
N ILE A 86 -3.49 4.75 -1.93
CA ILE A 86 -4.35 4.23 -3.00
C ILE A 86 -4.68 5.34 -4.00
N LYS A 87 -5.08 6.52 -3.50
CA LYS A 87 -5.38 7.67 -4.35
C LYS A 87 -4.16 8.14 -5.14
N ALA A 88 -2.99 8.17 -4.52
CA ALA A 88 -1.75 8.59 -5.18
C ALA A 88 -1.40 7.64 -6.34
N VAL A 89 -1.52 6.32 -6.14
CA VAL A 89 -1.30 5.34 -7.21
C VAL A 89 -2.38 5.45 -8.30
N GLU A 90 -3.65 5.72 -7.93
CA GLU A 90 -4.74 5.95 -8.89
C GLU A 90 -4.54 7.16 -9.79
N SER A 91 -3.98 8.24 -9.26
CA SER A 91 -3.74 9.49 -9.99
C SER A 91 -2.34 9.58 -10.59
N PHE A 92 -1.56 8.49 -10.57
CA PHE A 92 -0.19 8.50 -11.05
C PHE A 92 -0.17 8.54 -12.58
N ASN A 93 0.49 9.58 -13.13
CA ASN A 93 0.45 9.87 -14.56
C ASN A 93 1.81 9.72 -15.27
N GLY A 94 2.86 9.24 -14.58
CA GLY A 94 4.16 8.97 -15.19
C GLY A 94 4.72 10.16 -15.98
N THR A 95 5.01 11.27 -15.30
CA THR A 95 5.75 12.41 -15.90
C THR A 95 7.12 12.00 -16.40
#